data_AF-A0A1V4TYK9-F1
#
_entry.id   AF-A0A1V4TYK9-F1
#
_cell.length_a   1.000
_cell.length_b   1.000
_cell.length_c   1.000
_cell.angle_alpha   90.00
_cell.angle_beta   90.00
_cell.angle_gamma   90.00
#
_symmetry.space_group_name_H-M   'P 1'
#
loop_
_entity.id
_entity.type
_entity.pdbx_description
1 polymer ?
#
loop_
_entity_poly.entity_id
_entity_poly.type
_entity_poly.pdbx_seq_one_letter_code
_entity_poly.pdbx_strand_id
1 'polypeptide(L)'
;MTKKTTRKVAKPANKGKSAAKPAGKASPPKRGPGQPTLLTHQVSITICANLEEGLTLKDSAILAGVGYSTVQEWQRWGWEGKSPLYSEFSGAIERARAVARKRWIKSLNLEASKNTAPDLSAARYMLAHSDPENYAERQSIDAKIEHKGGPSIVIRHIPADYRRK
;
A
#
# COMPACT_ATOMS: atom_id res chain seq x y z
N MET A 1 45.86 -30.47 61.19
CA MET A 1 44.61 -30.55 60.41
C MET A 1 44.91 -31.10 59.02
N THR A 2 44.28 -32.25 58.73
CA THR A 2 43.97 -32.89 57.43
C THR A 2 45.05 -33.04 56.33
N LYS A 3 45.46 -34.31 56.17
CA LYS A 3 46.18 -34.90 55.03
C LYS A 3 45.35 -34.79 53.74
N LYS A 4 45.96 -34.35 52.62
CA LYS A 4 45.36 -34.46 51.27
C LYS A 4 45.52 -35.89 50.76
N THR A 5 44.38 -36.56 50.60
CA THR A 5 44.25 -37.91 50.08
C THR A 5 44.38 -37.94 48.55
N THR A 6 45.20 -38.88 48.09
CA THR A 6 45.30 -39.63 46.82
C THR A 6 44.09 -39.55 45.86
N ARG A 7 44.15 -39.80 44.54
CA ARG A 7 44.79 -40.91 43.81
C ARG A 7 44.52 -40.74 42.30
N LYS A 8 45.49 -41.10 41.46
CA LYS A 8 45.40 -41.26 40.00
C LYS A 8 44.85 -42.66 39.68
N VAL A 9 43.70 -42.84 39.03
CA VAL A 9 43.32 -44.14 38.40
C VAL A 9 42.36 -43.97 37.21
N ALA A 10 42.80 -44.56 36.09
CA ALA A 10 42.14 -45.29 35.01
C ALA A 10 40.78 -44.88 34.41
N LYS A 11 40.83 -44.76 33.07
CA LYS A 11 39.75 -44.93 32.10
C LYS A 11 39.28 -46.40 32.07
N PRO A 12 37.96 -46.65 31.97
CA PRO A 12 37.48 -47.86 31.32
C PRO A 12 36.58 -47.58 30.11
N ALA A 13 36.91 -48.31 29.05
CA ALA A 13 36.09 -48.85 27.97
C ALA A 13 34.67 -48.28 27.73
N ASN A 14 34.53 -47.65 26.56
CA ASN A 14 33.27 -47.40 25.86
C ASN A 14 32.69 -48.75 25.37
N LYS A 15 31.58 -49.19 25.98
CA LYS A 15 30.74 -50.28 25.47
C LYS A 15 29.54 -49.66 24.76
N GLY A 16 29.46 -49.86 23.44
CA GLY A 16 28.34 -49.44 22.63
C GLY A 16 27.01 -49.98 23.14
N LYS A 17 25.98 -49.14 23.06
CA LYS A 17 24.58 -49.57 23.02
C LYS A 17 23.83 -48.73 21.99
N SER A 18 23.61 -49.39 20.87
CA SER A 18 22.41 -49.42 20.01
C SER A 18 21.56 -48.16 19.89
N ALA A 19 21.38 -47.76 18.64
CA ALA A 19 20.36 -46.83 18.18
C ALA A 19 18.97 -47.24 18.67
N ALA A 20 18.42 -46.46 19.61
CA ALA A 20 17.00 -46.42 19.90
C ALA A 20 16.42 -45.18 19.22
N LYS A 21 15.62 -45.41 18.17
CA LYS A 21 14.77 -44.41 17.52
C LYS A 21 13.77 -43.89 18.56
N PRO A 22 13.77 -42.61 18.98
CA PRO A 22 12.71 -42.11 19.84
C PRO A 22 11.45 -41.96 19.00
N ALA A 23 10.45 -42.77 19.34
CA ALA A 23 9.10 -42.69 18.86
C ALA A 23 8.50 -41.30 19.16
N GLY A 24 7.75 -40.77 18.18
CA GLY A 24 6.66 -39.82 18.35
C GLY A 24 6.91 -38.60 19.23
N LYS A 25 7.45 -37.52 18.67
CA LYS A 25 7.15 -36.19 19.21
C LYS A 25 5.68 -35.90 18.90
N ALA A 26 4.83 -35.94 19.92
CA ALA A 26 3.46 -35.46 19.84
C ALA A 26 3.46 -34.04 19.25
N SER A 27 2.62 -33.80 18.24
CA SER A 27 2.44 -32.48 17.65
C SER A 27 2.10 -31.47 18.77
N PRO A 28 2.69 -30.27 18.75
CA PRO A 28 2.38 -29.26 19.76
C PRO A 28 0.87 -28.95 19.76
N PRO A 29 0.28 -28.65 20.92
CA PRO A 29 -1.16 -28.38 21.02
C PRO A 29 -1.54 -27.26 20.07
N LYS A 30 -2.64 -27.45 19.32
CA LYS A 30 -3.23 -26.41 18.46
C LYS A 30 -3.43 -25.15 19.32
N ARG A 31 -2.69 -24.09 19.01
CA ARG A 31 -2.88 -22.76 19.61
C ARG A 31 -4.34 -22.38 19.37
N GLY A 32 -5.00 -21.85 20.40
CA GLY A 32 -6.37 -21.33 20.29
C GLY A 32 -6.49 -20.30 19.15
N PRO A 33 -7.72 -19.96 18.73
CA PRO A 33 -7.92 -18.97 17.68
C PRO A 33 -7.13 -17.71 18.02
N GLY A 34 -6.34 -17.23 17.06
CA GLY A 34 -5.56 -16.01 17.22
C GLY A 34 -6.46 -14.82 17.56
N GLN A 35 -5.85 -13.73 18.04
CA GLN A 35 -6.58 -12.49 18.30
C GLN A 35 -7.36 -12.08 17.03
N PRO A 36 -8.67 -11.78 17.14
CA PRO A 36 -9.47 -11.32 16.02
C PRO A 36 -8.84 -10.09 15.37
N THR A 37 -8.85 -10.05 14.03
CA THR A 37 -8.31 -8.91 13.30
C THR A 37 -9.17 -7.67 13.55
N LEU A 38 -8.55 -6.49 13.59
CA LEU A 38 -9.26 -5.21 13.66
C LEU A 38 -10.01 -4.87 12.36
N LEU A 39 -9.72 -5.54 11.24
CA LEU A 39 -10.44 -5.38 9.99
C LEU A 39 -11.79 -6.09 10.08
N THR A 40 -12.76 -5.38 10.63
CA THR A 40 -14.15 -5.81 10.66
C THR A 40 -14.87 -5.38 9.37
N HIS A 41 -16.02 -6.00 9.10
CA HIS A 41 -16.85 -5.62 7.95
C HIS A 41 -17.30 -4.15 8.02
N GLN A 42 -17.64 -3.66 9.21
CA GLN A 42 -18.03 -2.27 9.43
C GLN A 42 -16.89 -1.30 9.10
N VAL A 43 -15.68 -1.55 9.61
CA VAL A 43 -14.49 -0.75 9.29
C VAL A 43 -14.24 -0.70 7.78
N SER A 44 -14.33 -1.86 7.11
CA SER A 44 -14.16 -1.93 5.66
C SER A 44 -15.21 -1.08 4.92
N ILE A 45 -16.49 -1.17 5.30
CA ILE A 45 -17.57 -0.38 4.70
C ILE A 45 -17.32 1.11 4.90
N THR A 46 -17.03 1.55 6.12
CA THR A 46 -16.81 2.97 6.43
C THR A 46 -15.63 3.53 5.62
N ILE A 47 -14.51 2.80 5.55
CA ILE A 47 -13.35 3.23 4.76
C ILE A 47 -13.72 3.35 3.28
N CYS A 48 -14.42 2.36 2.72
CA CYS A 48 -14.81 2.39 1.30
C CYS A 48 -15.78 3.53 1.01
N ALA A 49 -16.81 3.74 1.85
CA ALA A 49 -17.77 4.83 1.68
C ALA A 49 -17.07 6.21 1.67
N ASN A 50 -16.17 6.45 2.62
CA ASN A 50 -15.40 7.70 2.67
C ASN A 50 -14.52 7.88 1.41
N LEU A 51 -13.91 6.81 0.92
CA LEU A 51 -13.13 6.85 -0.32
C LEU A 51 -13.99 7.12 -1.56
N GLU A 52 -15.21 6.59 -1.63
CA GLU A 52 -16.18 6.86 -2.72
C GLU A 52 -16.62 8.33 -2.75
N GLU A 53 -16.63 8.99 -1.59
CA GLU A 53 -16.86 10.44 -1.47
C GLU A 53 -15.65 11.27 -1.90
N GLY A 54 -14.48 10.65 -2.04
CA GLY A 54 -13.24 11.30 -2.47
C GLY A 54 -12.31 11.72 -1.33
N LEU A 55 -12.54 11.23 -0.10
CA LEU A 55 -11.63 11.49 1.02
C LEU A 55 -10.30 10.75 0.82
N THR A 56 -9.27 11.21 1.52
CA THR A 56 -7.98 10.53 1.53
C THR A 56 -8.05 9.24 2.36
N LEU A 57 -7.20 8.27 2.05
CA LEU A 57 -7.11 7.03 2.81
C LEU A 57 -6.82 7.28 4.31
N LYS A 58 -6.08 8.34 4.62
CA LYS A 58 -5.74 8.73 6.00
C LYS A 58 -6.97 9.20 6.75
N ASP A 59 -7.74 10.11 6.16
CA ASP A 59 -8.96 10.62 6.79
C ASP A 59 -10.01 9.53 6.92
N SER A 60 -10.16 8.70 5.88
CA SER A 60 -11.06 7.54 5.92
C SER A 60 -10.70 6.55 7.04
N ALA A 61 -9.41 6.31 7.29
CA ALA A 61 -8.96 5.46 8.40
C ALA A 61 -9.29 6.06 9.76
N ILE A 62 -9.01 7.37 9.94
CA ILE A 62 -9.31 8.11 11.17
C ILE A 62 -10.81 8.07 11.47
N LEU A 63 -11.65 8.34 10.48
CA LEU A 63 -13.11 8.31 10.61
C LEU A 63 -13.65 6.91 10.91
N ALA A 64 -12.98 5.86 10.45
CA ALA A 64 -13.29 4.47 10.77
C ALA A 64 -12.74 4.02 12.14
N GLY A 65 -12.03 4.89 12.87
CA GLY A 65 -11.45 4.59 14.18
C GLY A 65 -10.19 3.70 14.12
N VAL A 66 -9.49 3.68 12.98
CA VAL A 66 -8.30 2.82 12.77
C VAL A 66 -7.09 3.68 12.40
N GLY A 67 -5.90 3.25 12.84
CA GLY A 67 -4.65 3.90 12.47
C GLY A 67 -4.38 3.82 10.96
N TYR A 68 -3.88 4.91 10.37
CA TYR A 68 -3.53 4.95 8.95
C TYR A 68 -2.51 3.88 8.54
N SER A 69 -1.47 3.69 9.36
CA SER A 69 -0.44 2.66 9.12
C SER A 69 -1.04 1.26 9.05
N THR A 70 -2.01 0.96 9.92
CA THR A 70 -2.72 -0.32 9.92
C THR A 70 -3.46 -0.56 8.61
N VAL A 71 -4.14 0.46 8.07
CA VAL A 71 -4.84 0.36 6.79
C VAL A 71 -3.86 0.22 5.61
N GLN A 72 -2.70 0.87 5.68
CA GLN A 72 -1.63 0.68 4.68
C GLN A 72 -1.06 -0.74 4.71
N GLU A 73 -0.83 -1.29 5.90
CA GLU A 73 -0.36 -2.68 6.05
C GLU A 73 -1.38 -3.67 5.50
N TRP A 74 -2.68 -3.47 5.75
CA TRP A 74 -3.73 -4.30 5.18
C TRP A 74 -3.76 -4.26 3.66
N GLN A 75 -3.61 -3.08 3.03
CA GLN A 75 -3.49 -2.97 1.58
C GLN A 75 -2.27 -3.73 1.06
N ARG A 76 -1.11 -3.53 1.69
CA ARG A 76 0.12 -4.25 1.33
C ARG A 76 -0.07 -5.76 1.42
N TRP A 77 -0.67 -6.25 2.52
CA TRP A 77 -0.95 -7.68 2.69
C TRP A 77 -1.97 -8.21 1.69
N GLY A 78 -2.90 -7.36 1.24
CA GLY A 78 -3.84 -7.68 0.18
C GLY A 78 -3.16 -7.89 -1.17
N TRP A 79 -2.23 -7.00 -1.54
CA TRP A 79 -1.40 -7.15 -2.74
C TRP A 79 -0.42 -8.32 -2.67
N GLU A 80 0.14 -8.58 -1.49
CA GLU A 80 1.00 -9.75 -1.24
C GLU A 80 0.20 -11.07 -1.18
N GLY A 81 -1.13 -11.04 -1.18
CA GLY A 81 -1.98 -12.24 -1.14
C GLY A 81 -1.89 -13.00 0.19
N LYS A 82 -1.56 -12.34 1.30
CA LYS A 82 -1.36 -12.99 2.61
C LYS A 82 -2.63 -13.61 3.19
N SER A 83 -3.79 -13.07 2.85
CA SER A 83 -5.10 -13.57 3.27
C SER A 83 -6.16 -13.09 2.29
N PRO A 84 -7.17 -13.92 1.94
CA PRO A 84 -8.30 -13.50 1.13
C PRO A 84 -9.00 -12.25 1.67
N LEU A 85 -9.12 -12.12 3.00
CA LEU A 85 -9.73 -10.96 3.66
C LEU A 85 -9.05 -9.63 3.26
N TYR A 86 -7.71 -9.61 3.27
CA TYR A 86 -6.96 -8.41 2.91
C TYR A 86 -6.98 -8.16 1.41
N SER A 87 -6.96 -9.22 0.59
CA SER A 87 -7.07 -9.10 -0.86
C SER A 87 -8.43 -8.53 -1.27
N GLU A 88 -9.53 -9.02 -0.69
CA GLU A 88 -10.88 -8.49 -0.90
C GLU A 88 -10.98 -7.02 -0.48
N PHE A 89 -10.44 -6.67 0.68
CA PHE A 89 -10.39 -5.29 1.16
C PHE A 89 -9.59 -4.37 0.22
N SER A 90 -8.42 -4.81 -0.24
CA SER A 90 -7.60 -4.04 -1.18
C SER A 90 -8.33 -3.83 -2.52
N GLY A 91 -9.02 -4.85 -3.02
CA GLY A 91 -9.86 -4.73 -4.20
C GLY A 91 -11.07 -3.81 -3.97
N ALA A 92 -11.65 -3.80 -2.76
CA ALA A 92 -12.73 -2.90 -2.40
C ALA A 92 -12.28 -1.43 -2.39
N ILE A 93 -11.09 -1.14 -1.86
CA ILE A 93 -10.48 0.19 -1.91
C ILE A 93 -10.29 0.66 -3.36
N GLU A 94 -9.77 -0.20 -4.24
CA GLU A 94 -9.58 0.17 -5.65
C GLU A 94 -10.91 0.45 -6.36
N ARG A 95 -11.95 -0.35 -6.08
CA ARG A 95 -13.32 -0.08 -6.57
C ARG A 95 -13.86 1.25 -6.06
N ALA A 96 -13.71 1.53 -4.76
CA ALA A 96 -14.15 2.79 -4.16
C ALA A 96 -13.47 4.01 -4.80
N ARG A 97 -12.15 3.95 -5.02
CA ARG A 97 -11.40 4.99 -5.74
C ARG A 97 -11.90 5.18 -7.17
N ALA A 98 -12.20 4.09 -7.88
CA ALA A 98 -12.75 4.17 -9.23
C ALA A 98 -14.13 4.84 -9.27
N VAL A 99 -14.97 4.58 -8.26
CA VAL A 99 -16.28 5.24 -8.09
C VAL A 99 -16.11 6.74 -7.86
N ALA A 100 -15.19 7.16 -7.00
CA ALA A 100 -14.88 8.57 -6.79
C ALA A 100 -14.42 9.26 -8.09
N ARG A 101 -13.51 8.63 -8.85
CA ARG A 101 -13.09 9.15 -10.17
C ARG A 101 -14.25 9.27 -11.15
N LYS A 102 -15.12 8.26 -11.23
CA LYS A 102 -16.33 8.29 -12.06
C LYS A 102 -17.23 9.48 -11.69
N ARG A 103 -17.37 9.79 -10.40
CA ARG A 103 -18.16 10.94 -9.93
C ARG A 103 -17.58 12.27 -10.42
N TRP A 104 -16.27 12.46 -10.33
CA TRP A 104 -15.62 13.68 -10.82
C TRP A 104 -15.70 13.82 -12.35
N ILE A 105 -15.53 12.73 -13.11
CA ILE A 105 -15.72 12.73 -14.56
C ILE A 105 -17.16 13.11 -14.91
N LYS A 106 -18.15 12.56 -14.18
CA LYS A 106 -19.56 12.92 -14.38
C LYS A 106 -19.82 14.40 -14.11
N SER A 107 -19.24 14.98 -13.06
CA SER A 107 -19.37 16.42 -12.81
C SER A 107 -18.72 17.25 -13.91
N LEU A 108 -17.55 16.85 -14.42
CA LEU A 108 -16.90 17.53 -15.55
C LEU A 108 -17.78 17.51 -16.80
N ASN A 109 -18.33 16.35 -17.16
CA ASN A 109 -19.21 16.21 -18.33
C ASN A 109 -20.49 17.03 -18.18
N LEU A 110 -21.06 17.08 -16.97
CA LEU A 110 -22.26 17.87 -16.68
C LEU A 110 -21.97 19.37 -16.83
N GLU A 111 -20.91 19.88 -16.21
CA GLU A 111 -20.53 21.29 -16.32
C GLU A 111 -20.15 21.67 -17.76
N ALA A 112 -19.40 20.82 -18.46
CA ALA A 112 -19.03 21.04 -19.86
C ALA A 112 -20.24 21.09 -20.81
N SER A 113 -21.36 20.44 -20.45
CA SER A 113 -22.60 20.49 -21.24
C SER A 113 -23.39 21.78 -21.08
N LYS A 114 -23.05 22.63 -20.11
CA LYS A 114 -23.75 23.91 -19.88
C LYS A 114 -23.22 24.97 -20.85
N ASN A 115 -24.11 25.80 -21.38
CA ASN A 115 -23.77 26.94 -22.26
C ASN A 115 -23.10 28.13 -21.52
N THR A 116 -22.70 27.95 -20.26
CA THR A 116 -22.00 28.95 -19.44
C THR A 116 -20.56 28.52 -19.30
N ALA A 117 -19.61 29.46 -19.22
CA ALA A 117 -18.20 29.16 -18.96
C ALA A 117 -18.08 28.28 -17.71
N PRO A 118 -17.76 26.98 -17.84
CA PRO A 118 -17.83 26.06 -16.72
C PRO A 118 -16.57 26.16 -15.87
N ASP A 119 -16.72 26.30 -14.56
CA ASP A 119 -15.60 26.17 -13.63
C ASP A 119 -15.27 24.68 -13.41
N LEU A 120 -14.45 24.14 -14.31
CA LEU A 120 -14.00 22.76 -14.30
C LEU A 120 -12.75 22.56 -13.40
N SER A 121 -12.25 23.63 -12.78
CA SER A 121 -10.93 23.64 -12.13
C SER A 121 -10.85 22.66 -10.96
N ALA A 122 -11.85 22.65 -10.07
CA ALA A 122 -11.86 21.80 -8.87
C ALA A 122 -11.90 20.31 -9.21
N ALA A 123 -12.80 19.90 -10.13
CA ALA A 123 -12.90 18.49 -10.51
C ALA A 123 -11.68 18.01 -11.31
N ARG A 124 -11.10 18.86 -12.17
CA ARG A 124 -9.81 18.57 -12.84
C ARG A 124 -8.67 18.43 -11.83
N TYR A 125 -8.60 19.30 -10.82
CA TYR A 125 -7.60 19.25 -9.76
C TYR A 125 -7.69 17.92 -8.99
N MET A 126 -8.89 17.54 -8.54
CA MET A 126 -9.09 16.28 -7.81
C MET A 126 -8.70 15.05 -8.63
N LEU A 127 -9.09 15.03 -9.91
CA LEU A 127 -8.78 13.93 -10.83
C LEU A 127 -7.26 13.78 -11.02
N ALA A 128 -6.56 14.89 -11.30
CA ALA A 128 -5.11 14.92 -11.50
C ALA A 128 -4.31 14.49 -10.26
N HIS A 129 -4.80 14.76 -9.06
CA HIS A 129 -4.14 14.31 -7.82
C HIS A 129 -4.43 12.84 -7.50
N SER A 130 -5.64 12.36 -7.83
CA SER A 130 -6.05 10.99 -7.53
C SER A 130 -5.43 9.93 -8.45
N ASP A 131 -5.19 10.30 -9.72
CA ASP A 131 -4.61 9.44 -10.73
C ASP A 131 -3.75 10.29 -11.68
N PRO A 132 -2.53 10.66 -11.24
CA PRO A 132 -1.65 11.54 -12.00
C PRO A 132 -1.20 10.93 -13.33
N GLU A 133 -1.09 9.60 -13.42
CA GLU A 133 -0.60 8.93 -14.62
C GLU A 133 -1.53 9.18 -15.82
N ASN A 134 -2.83 9.13 -15.58
CA ASN A 134 -3.87 9.30 -16.59
C ASN A 134 -4.36 10.75 -16.74
N TYR A 135 -4.33 11.54 -15.68
CA TYR A 135 -4.99 12.85 -15.64
C TYR A 135 -4.11 14.04 -15.28
N ALA A 136 -2.82 13.85 -14.95
CA ALA A 136 -1.94 14.98 -14.73
C ALA A 136 -1.68 15.74 -16.04
N GLU A 137 -1.54 17.05 -15.91
CA GLU A 137 -1.17 17.91 -17.03
C GLU A 137 0.29 17.65 -17.42
N ARG A 138 0.49 17.21 -18.67
CA ARG A 138 1.83 16.94 -19.20
C ARG A 138 2.38 18.22 -19.82
N GLN A 139 3.48 18.72 -19.28
CA GLN A 139 4.22 19.83 -19.87
C GLN A 139 5.34 19.29 -20.77
N SER A 140 5.35 19.66 -22.04
CA SER A 140 6.51 19.46 -22.91
C SER A 140 7.39 20.70 -22.89
N ILE A 141 8.65 20.54 -22.48
CA ILE A 141 9.65 21.61 -22.50
C ILE A 141 10.57 21.36 -23.69
N ASP A 142 10.44 22.15 -24.75
CA ASP A 142 11.40 22.17 -25.84
C ASP A 142 12.51 23.17 -25.49
N ALA A 143 13.67 22.64 -25.09
CA ALA A 143 14.87 23.43 -24.83
C ALA A 143 15.72 23.53 -26.11
N LYS A 144 15.77 24.72 -26.73
CA LYS A 144 16.76 25.01 -27.76
C LYS A 144 18.08 25.38 -27.09
N ILE A 145 19.08 24.52 -27.21
CA ILE A 145 20.43 24.76 -26.69
C ILE A 145 21.28 25.35 -27.83
N GLU A 146 21.51 26.66 -27.79
CA GLU A 146 22.44 27.33 -28.70
C GLU A 146 23.81 27.49 -28.00
N HIS A 147 24.84 26.83 -28.53
CA HIS A 147 26.20 26.94 -28.02
C HIS A 147 26.92 28.13 -28.68
N LYS A 148 26.93 29.29 -28.00
CA LYS A 148 27.92 30.35 -28.23
C LYS A 148 28.47 30.86 -26.89
N GLY A 149 29.67 30.42 -26.53
CA GLY A 149 30.50 31.03 -25.48
C GLY A 149 30.07 30.84 -24.01
N GLY A 150 28.87 30.32 -23.73
CA GLY A 150 28.38 29.94 -22.40
C GLY A 150 26.98 29.33 -22.52
N PRO A 151 26.51 28.46 -21.60
CA PRO A 151 25.19 27.82 -21.75
C PRO A 151 24.07 28.83 -21.46
N SER A 152 23.42 29.33 -22.50
CA SER A 152 22.12 30.02 -22.38
C SER A 152 20.99 29.02 -22.59
N ILE A 153 20.20 28.75 -21.55
CA ILE A 153 19.02 27.89 -21.62
C ILE A 153 17.79 28.78 -21.79
N VAL A 154 17.15 28.73 -22.95
CA VAL A 154 15.86 29.40 -23.18
C VAL A 154 14.74 28.37 -23.01
N ILE A 155 14.02 28.45 -21.90
CA ILE A 155 12.86 27.59 -21.60
C ILE A 155 11.61 28.28 -22.16
N ARG A 156 10.95 27.68 -23.16
CA ARG A 156 9.62 28.11 -23.62
C ARG A 156 8.57 27.10 -23.19
N HIS A 157 7.52 27.56 -22.51
CA HIS A 157 6.36 26.75 -22.17
C HIS A 157 5.44 26.63 -23.40
N ILE A 158 5.21 25.42 -23.87
CA ILE A 158 4.27 25.12 -24.97
C ILE A 158 3.09 24.33 -24.39
N PRO A 159 1.86 24.89 -24.39
CA PRO A 159 0.66 24.17 -23.99
C PRO A 159 0.40 22.94 -24.89
N ALA A 160 -0.11 21.87 -24.29
CA ALA A 160 -0.27 20.54 -24.93
C ALA A 160 -1.19 20.51 -26.16
N ASP A 161 -2.02 21.53 -26.34
CA ASP A 161 -3.00 21.74 -27.40
C ASP A 161 -2.40 22.17 -28.76
N TYR A 162 -1.11 22.55 -28.80
CA TYR A 162 -0.45 23.00 -30.04
C TYR A 162 0.12 21.90 -30.95
N ARG A 163 -0.06 20.61 -30.62
CA ARG A 163 0.57 19.48 -31.34
C ARG A 163 -0.35 18.70 -32.29
N ARG A 164 -1.44 19.29 -32.80
CA ARG A 164 -2.22 18.71 -33.91
C ARG A 164 -1.79 19.32 -35.24
N LYS A 165 -1.07 18.54 -36.04
CA LYS A 165 -1.02 18.64 -37.51
C LYS A 165 -1.66 17.39 -38.07
#